data_AF-A0A7X8I320-F1
#
_entry.id   AF-A0A7X8I320-F1
#
_cell.length_a   1.000
_cell.length_b   1.000
_cell.length_c   1.000
_cell.angle_alpha   90.00
_cell.angle_beta   90.00
_cell.angle_gamma   90.00
#
_symmetry.space_group_name_H-M   'P 1'
#
loop_
_entity.id
_entity.type
_entity.pdbx_description
1 polymer ?
#
loop_
_entity_poly.entity_id
_entity_poly.type
_entity_poly.pdbx_seq_one_letter_code
_entity_poly.pdbx_strand_id
1 'polypeptide(L)'
;LLGLILLFLPGGGDAGKWMSIIGAAGLILTQGRHQKGIIKKLFSGLVSLYDVTGYFSDVLSYSRLLALGLATGVIASAINTMAGLISGGFFGTIVIFLVLLVGHTFNMAINALGAYVHTSRLQYIEYFSRFFEGGGRPYRPFSKTTKFIEVKEKEA
;
A
#
# COMPACT_ATOMS: atom_id res chain seq x y z
N LEU A 1 -13.27 16.41 -5.99
CA LEU A 1 -12.45 15.36 -6.65
C LEU A 1 -12.47 15.49 -8.18
N LEU A 2 -13.63 15.49 -8.85
CA LEU A 2 -13.71 15.67 -10.32
C LEU A 2 -13.03 16.96 -10.83
N GLY A 3 -13.23 18.11 -10.18
CA GLY A 3 -12.62 19.38 -10.61
C GLY A 3 -11.10 19.49 -10.40
N LEU A 4 -10.55 18.76 -9.41
CA LEU A 4 -9.11 18.77 -9.11
C LEU A 4 -8.32 17.86 -10.06
N ILE A 5 -8.93 16.74 -10.47
CA ILE A 5 -8.39 15.82 -11.48
C ILE A 5 -8.34 16.49 -12.87
N LEU A 6 -9.31 17.35 -13.19
CA LEU A 6 -9.38 18.07 -14.47
C LEU A 6 -8.37 19.23 -14.58
N LEU A 7 -7.86 19.74 -13.46
CA LEU A 7 -6.84 20.80 -13.41
C LEU A 7 -5.44 20.30 -13.82
N PHE A 8 -5.16 19.01 -13.63
CA PHE A 8 -3.87 18.37 -13.94
C PHE A 8 -3.77 17.87 -15.41
N LEU A 9 -4.84 18.00 -16.21
CA LEU A 9 -4.88 17.62 -17.62
C LEU A 9 -4.47 18.82 -18.51
N PRO A 10 -3.56 18.65 -19.50
CA PRO A 10 -3.17 19.74 -20.38
C PRO A 10 -4.34 20.07 -21.32
N GLY A 11 -4.96 21.24 -21.12
CA GLY A 11 -6.08 21.74 -21.93
C GLY A 11 -7.33 22.16 -21.14
N GLY A 12 -7.38 21.93 -19.82
CA GLY A 12 -8.57 22.18 -18.98
C GLY A 12 -8.45 23.29 -17.93
N GLY A 13 -7.46 24.18 -18.04
CA GLY A 13 -7.07 25.09 -16.95
C GLY A 13 -8.19 25.97 -16.40
N ASP A 14 -9.07 26.50 -17.25
CA ASP A 14 -10.18 27.35 -16.81
C ASP A 14 -11.38 26.53 -16.33
N ALA A 15 -11.73 25.45 -17.04
CA ALA A 15 -12.81 24.55 -16.65
C ALA A 15 -12.54 23.86 -15.29
N GLY A 16 -11.29 23.47 -15.02
CA GLY A 16 -10.86 22.88 -13.75
C GLY A 16 -10.96 23.85 -12.57
N LYS A 17 -10.58 25.12 -12.76
CA LYS A 17 -10.74 26.17 -11.74
C LYS A 17 -12.21 26.34 -11.37
N TRP A 18 -13.10 26.52 -12.35
CA TRP A 18 -14.53 26.70 -12.12
C TRP A 18 -15.18 25.47 -11.47
N MET A 19 -14.82 24.24 -11.89
CA MET A 19 -15.33 23.01 -11.27
C MET A 19 -14.83 22.80 -9.83
N SER A 20 -13.62 23.27 -9.49
CA SER A 20 -13.11 23.20 -8.11
C SER A 20 -13.86 24.15 -7.18
N ILE A 21 -14.18 25.37 -7.65
CA ILE A 21 -14.94 26.37 -6.91
C ILE A 21 -16.41 25.94 -6.77
N ILE A 22 -17.01 25.40 -7.84
CA ILE A 22 -18.38 24.85 -7.80
C ILE A 22 -18.45 23.62 -6.89
N GLY A 23 -17.43 22.76 -6.89
CA GLY A 23 -17.33 21.63 -5.97
C GLY A 23 -17.20 22.06 -4.51
N ALA A 24 -16.37 23.06 -4.22
CA ALA A 24 -16.22 23.64 -2.89
C ALA A 24 -17.51 24.35 -2.42
N ALA A 25 -18.14 25.14 -3.29
CA ALA A 25 -19.41 25.81 -3.01
C ALA A 25 -20.55 24.79 -2.83
N GLY A 26 -20.59 23.74 -3.64
CA GLY A 26 -21.54 22.64 -3.54
C GLY A 26 -21.43 21.89 -2.20
N LEU A 27 -20.21 21.62 -1.73
CA LEU A 27 -19.97 20.99 -0.42
C LEU A 27 -20.40 21.90 0.75
N ILE A 28 -20.09 23.20 0.67
CA ILE A 28 -20.49 24.19 1.68
C ILE A 28 -22.03 24.36 1.74
N LEU A 29 -22.70 24.27 0.58
CA LEU A 29 -24.15 24.42 0.48
C LEU A 29 -24.92 23.14 0.87
N THR A 30 -24.45 21.96 0.48
CA THR A 30 -25.16 20.69 0.74
C THR A 30 -24.97 20.16 2.15
N GLN A 31 -23.81 20.37 2.81
CA GLN A 31 -23.62 19.96 4.20
C GLN A 31 -24.23 20.94 5.23
N GLY A 32 -24.63 22.14 4.80
CA GLY A 32 -25.12 23.19 5.67
C GLY A 32 -26.63 23.19 5.99
N ARG A 33 -27.40 22.19 5.53
CA ARG A 33 -28.87 22.23 5.63
C ARG A 33 -29.43 21.87 7.02
N HIS A 34 -28.62 21.28 7.92
CA HIS A 34 -29.14 20.76 9.18
C HIS A 34 -28.62 21.42 10.48
N GLN A 35 -27.71 22.40 10.44
CA GLN A 35 -27.32 23.12 11.66
C GLN A 35 -27.12 24.64 11.48
N LYS A 36 -27.75 25.40 12.39
CA LYS A 36 -27.72 26.85 12.50
C LYS A 36 -26.42 27.32 13.16
N GLY A 37 -25.41 27.66 12.35
CA GLY A 37 -24.21 28.34 12.84
C GLY A 37 -23.15 28.55 11.73
N ILE A 38 -22.81 29.81 11.45
CA ILE A 38 -21.76 30.20 10.49
C ILE A 38 -20.41 29.56 10.81
N ILE A 39 -20.08 29.45 12.10
CA ILE A 39 -18.85 28.81 12.58
C ILE A 39 -18.84 27.31 12.28
N LYS A 40 -19.97 26.61 12.46
CA LYS A 40 -20.08 25.18 12.13
C LYS A 40 -20.04 24.91 10.63
N LYS A 41 -20.52 25.83 9.79
CA LYS A 41 -20.37 25.75 8.32
C LYS A 41 -18.91 25.90 7.86
N LEU A 42 -18.18 26.83 8.47
CA LEU A 42 -16.74 27.01 8.20
C LEU A 42 -15.93 25.82 8.70
N PHE A 43 -16.26 25.30 9.89
CA PHE A 43 -15.63 24.11 10.45
C PHE A 43 -15.95 22.85 9.64
N SER A 44 -17.19 22.67 9.16
CA SER A 44 -17.54 21.57 8.25
C SER A 44 -16.86 21.70 6.89
N GLY A 45 -16.66 22.91 6.39
CA GLY A 45 -15.85 23.17 5.19
C GLY A 45 -14.39 22.76 5.39
N LEU A 46 -13.81 23.06 6.56
CA LEU A 46 -12.46 22.65 6.94
C LEU A 46 -12.34 21.13 7.14
N VAL A 47 -13.34 20.50 7.76
CA VAL A 47 -13.44 19.04 7.88
C VAL A 47 -13.56 18.38 6.51
N SER A 48 -14.32 18.95 5.57
CA SER A 48 -14.38 18.42 4.19
C SER A 48 -13.04 18.52 3.45
N LEU A 49 -12.24 19.56 3.74
CA LEU A 49 -10.88 19.71 3.24
C LEU A 49 -9.92 18.69 3.87
N TYR A 50 -10.13 18.38 5.15
CA TYR A 50 -9.43 17.31 5.85
C TYR A 50 -9.81 15.94 5.30
N ASP A 51 -11.09 15.70 5.00
CA ASP A 51 -11.56 14.47 4.34
C ASP A 51 -10.93 14.30 2.96
N VAL A 52 -10.85 15.37 2.15
CA VAL A 52 -10.13 15.35 0.86
C VAL A 52 -8.65 15.01 1.05
N THR A 53 -8.00 15.58 2.07
CA THR A 53 -6.61 15.26 2.41
C THR A 53 -6.46 13.80 2.87
N GLY A 54 -7.45 13.27 3.60
CA GLY A 54 -7.57 11.86 3.97
C GLY A 54 -7.64 10.94 2.75
N TYR A 55 -8.50 11.26 1.77
CA TYR A 55 -8.55 10.53 0.49
C TYR A 55 -7.22 10.56 -0.26
N PHE A 56 -6.49 11.69 -0.24
CA PHE A 56 -5.14 11.76 -0.80
C PHE A 56 -4.16 10.87 -0.05
N SER A 57 -4.28 10.77 1.28
CA SER A 57 -3.48 9.88 2.12
C SER A 57 -3.76 8.40 1.80
N ASP A 58 -5.04 8.05 1.59
CA ASP A 58 -5.44 6.70 1.18
C ASP A 58 -4.87 6.37 -0.20
N VAL A 59 -5.01 7.26 -1.19
CA VAL A 59 -4.44 7.08 -2.54
C VAL A 59 -2.92 6.93 -2.49
N LEU A 60 -2.22 7.74 -1.68
CA LEU A 60 -0.77 7.59 -1.48
C LEU A 60 -0.42 6.23 -0.86
N SER A 61 -1.23 5.73 0.07
CA SER A 61 -1.02 4.41 0.68
C SER A 61 -1.16 3.28 -0.36
N TYR A 62 -2.18 3.33 -1.22
CA TYR A 62 -2.40 2.35 -2.29
C TYR A 62 -1.47 2.51 -3.51
N SER A 63 -0.89 3.69 -3.73
CA SER A 63 0.11 3.94 -4.79
C SER A 63 1.31 2.99 -4.71
N ARG A 64 1.57 2.46 -3.52
CA ARG A 64 2.60 1.48 -3.23
C ARG A 64 2.45 0.16 -3.98
N LEU A 65 1.22 -0.38 -4.01
CA LEU A 65 0.93 -1.63 -4.73
C LEU A 65 0.99 -1.40 -6.24
N LEU A 66 0.52 -0.24 -6.69
CA LEU A 66 0.63 0.20 -8.08
C LEU A 66 2.11 0.34 -8.49
N ALA A 67 2.95 0.96 -7.67
CA ALA A 67 4.38 1.13 -7.94
C ALA A 67 5.10 -0.22 -8.06
N LEU A 68 4.76 -1.19 -7.21
CA LEU A 68 5.33 -2.55 -7.27
C LEU A 68 4.95 -3.25 -8.59
N GLY A 69 3.70 -3.14 -9.04
CA GLY A 69 3.25 -3.70 -10.32
C GLY A 69 3.91 -3.02 -11.53
N LEU A 70 4.05 -1.69 -11.49
CA LEU A 70 4.71 -0.91 -12.54
C LEU A 70 6.19 -1.26 -12.65
N ALA A 71 6.88 -1.40 -11.52
CA ALA A 71 8.28 -1.83 -11.47
C ALA A 71 8.49 -3.20 -12.13
N THR A 72 7.62 -4.17 -11.85
CA THR A 72 7.70 -5.49 -12.51
C THR A 72 7.45 -5.45 -14.00
N GLY A 73 6.51 -4.60 -14.45
CA GLY A 73 6.23 -4.42 -15.87
C GLY A 73 7.44 -3.83 -16.61
N VAL A 74 8.13 -2.86 -15.99
CA VAL A 74 9.36 -2.27 -16.53
C VAL A 74 10.51 -3.29 -16.56
N ILE A 75 10.66 -4.10 -15.52
CA ILE A 75 11.69 -5.16 -15.50
C ILE A 75 11.40 -6.21 -16.57
N ALA A 76 10.13 -6.61 -16.75
CA ALA A 76 9.73 -7.56 -17.80
C ALA A 76 9.99 -7.00 -19.20
N SER A 77 9.69 -5.72 -19.45
CA SER A 77 9.95 -5.09 -20.73
C SER A 77 11.46 -4.94 -21.01
N ALA A 78 12.26 -4.65 -19.99
CA ALA A 78 13.72 -4.61 -20.08
C ALA A 78 14.30 -5.98 -20.44
N ILE A 79 13.84 -7.05 -19.77
CA ILE A 79 14.25 -8.43 -20.09
C ILE A 79 13.85 -8.80 -21.51
N ASN A 80 12.63 -8.47 -21.93
CA ASN A 80 12.17 -8.75 -23.29
C ASN A 80 12.99 -7.99 -24.34
N THR A 81 13.38 -6.75 -24.05
CA THR A 81 14.24 -5.95 -24.94
C THR A 81 15.65 -6.54 -25.03
N MET A 82 16.24 -6.93 -23.90
CA MET A 82 17.54 -7.62 -23.89
C MET A 82 17.50 -8.95 -24.65
N ALA A 83 16.40 -9.71 -24.52
CA ALA A 83 16.20 -10.94 -25.25
C ALA A 83 16.01 -10.71 -26.76
N GLY A 84 15.28 -9.65 -27.16
CA GLY A 84 15.08 -9.29 -28.57
C GLY A 84 16.33 -8.75 -29.27
N LEU A 85 17.29 -8.20 -28.52
CA LEU A 85 18.59 -7.76 -29.06
C LEU A 85 19.52 -8.94 -29.40
N ILE A 86 19.30 -10.11 -28.79
CA ILE A 86 20.01 -11.34 -29.15
C ILE A 86 19.38 -11.86 -30.44
N SER A 87 19.97 -11.52 -31.58
CA SER A 87 19.57 -12.06 -32.89
C SER A 87 20.68 -12.93 -33.46
N GLY A 88 20.34 -14.17 -33.86
CA GLY A 88 21.25 -15.03 -34.62
C GLY A 88 21.15 -16.54 -34.32
N GLY A 89 20.42 -17.26 -35.15
CA GLY A 89 20.51 -18.73 -35.30
C GLY A 89 19.80 -19.58 -34.24
N PHE A 90 19.78 -20.90 -34.47
CA PHE A 90 19.16 -21.91 -33.60
C PHE A 90 19.69 -21.84 -32.15
N PHE A 91 20.99 -21.58 -31.98
CA PHE A 91 21.60 -21.35 -30.67
C PHE A 91 21.11 -20.07 -29.99
N GLY A 92 20.87 -18.98 -30.73
CA GLY A 92 20.30 -17.74 -30.21
C GLY A 92 18.89 -17.95 -29.62
N THR A 93 18.06 -18.75 -30.28
CA THR A 93 16.70 -19.08 -29.79
C THR A 93 16.73 -19.83 -28.46
N ILE A 94 17.65 -20.79 -28.28
CA ILE A 94 17.82 -21.51 -27.00
C ILE A 94 18.22 -20.53 -25.89
N VAL A 95 19.16 -19.63 -26.17
CA VAL A 95 19.66 -18.65 -25.19
C VAL A 95 18.56 -17.67 -24.79
N ILE A 96 17.78 -17.17 -25.75
CA ILE A 96 16.62 -16.30 -25.51
C ILE A 96 15.59 -16.98 -24.61
N PHE A 97 15.26 -18.24 -24.88
CA PHE A 97 14.31 -19.00 -24.07
C PHE A 97 14.79 -19.13 -22.61
N LEU A 98 16.08 -19.44 -22.42
CA LEU A 98 16.68 -19.59 -21.09
C LEU A 98 16.72 -18.25 -20.34
N VAL A 99 17.11 -17.16 -21.02
CA VAL A 99 17.13 -15.80 -20.45
C VAL A 99 15.73 -15.32 -20.09
N LEU A 100 14.72 -15.59 -20.92
CA LEU A 100 13.33 -15.24 -20.62
C LEU A 100 12.80 -16.03 -19.42
N LEU A 101 13.08 -17.32 -19.35
CA LEU A 101 12.67 -18.20 -18.24
C LEU A 101 13.29 -17.73 -16.92
N VAL A 102 14.60 -17.55 -16.89
CA VAL A 102 15.33 -17.11 -15.69
C VAL A 102 14.95 -15.68 -15.33
N GLY A 103 14.87 -14.79 -16.31
CA GLY A 103 14.51 -13.38 -16.13
C GLY A 103 13.10 -13.21 -15.55
N HIS A 104 12.10 -13.92 -16.07
CA HIS A 104 10.74 -13.85 -15.52
C HIS A 104 10.64 -14.48 -14.14
N THR A 105 11.34 -15.60 -13.91
CA THR A 105 11.38 -16.24 -12.58
C THR A 105 11.99 -15.30 -11.54
N PHE A 106 13.08 -14.62 -11.89
CA PHE A 106 13.74 -13.64 -11.02
C PHE A 106 12.88 -12.38 -10.79
N ASN A 107 12.21 -11.88 -11.83
CA ASN A 107 11.26 -10.76 -11.72
C ASN A 107 10.11 -11.11 -10.75
N MET A 108 9.57 -12.32 -10.85
CA MET A 108 8.52 -12.80 -9.95
C MET A 108 9.02 -12.96 -8.50
N ALA A 109 10.26 -13.42 -8.30
CA ALA A 109 10.87 -13.51 -6.97
C ALA A 109 11.06 -12.12 -6.32
N ILE A 110 11.58 -11.15 -7.08
CA ILE A 110 11.73 -9.77 -6.59
C ILE A 110 10.38 -9.14 -6.26
N ASN A 111 9.36 -9.37 -7.10
CA ASN A 111 8.01 -8.87 -6.83
C ASN A 111 7.45 -9.43 -5.53
N ALA A 112 7.58 -10.74 -5.31
CA ALA A 112 7.08 -11.40 -4.12
C ALA A 112 7.79 -10.90 -2.85
N LEU A 113 9.12 -10.76 -2.90
CA LEU A 113 9.91 -10.20 -1.79
C LEU A 113 9.55 -8.73 -1.54
N GLY A 114 9.38 -7.94 -2.60
CA GLY A 114 8.95 -6.54 -2.52
C GLY A 114 7.56 -6.39 -1.88
N ALA A 115 6.58 -7.19 -2.33
CA ALA A 115 5.23 -7.23 -1.77
C ALA A 115 5.23 -7.61 -0.28
N TYR A 116 6.04 -8.61 0.08
CA TYR A 116 6.16 -9.09 1.45
C TYR A 116 6.70 -8.00 2.39
N VAL A 117 7.81 -7.36 2.02
CA VAL A 117 8.42 -6.31 2.84
C VAL A 117 7.53 -5.07 2.93
N HIS A 118 6.89 -4.67 1.82
CA HIS A 118 6.03 -3.48 1.82
C HIS A 118 4.75 -3.66 2.64
N THR A 119 4.16 -4.86 2.61
CA THR A 119 3.02 -5.21 3.46
C THR A 119 3.41 -5.28 4.92
N SER A 120 4.57 -5.89 5.23
CA SER A 120 5.11 -5.94 6.60
C SER A 120 5.32 -4.54 7.18
N ARG A 121 5.78 -3.59 6.36
CA ARG A 121 5.92 -2.18 6.79
C ARG A 121 4.60 -1.56 7.23
N LEU A 122 3.52 -1.78 6.48
CA LEU A 122 2.19 -1.27 6.83
C LEU A 122 1.69 -1.94 8.12
N GLN A 123 1.85 -3.25 8.24
CA GLN A 123 1.42 -4.01 9.41
C GLN A 123 2.13 -3.55 10.68
N TYR A 124 3.47 -3.53 10.69
CA TYR A 124 4.24 -3.18 11.88
C TYR A 124 4.16 -1.72 12.30
N ILE A 125 4.04 -0.79 11.34
CA ILE A 125 4.13 0.65 11.65
C ILE A 125 2.75 1.29 11.75
N GLU A 126 1.81 0.90 10.90
CA GLU A 126 0.51 1.57 10.76
C GLU A 126 -0.61 0.83 11.51
N TYR A 127 -0.55 -0.50 11.59
CA TYR A 127 -1.56 -1.32 12.25
C TYR A 127 -1.20 -1.65 13.71
N PHE A 128 0.02 -2.13 13.97
CA PHE A 128 0.47 -2.45 15.33
C PHE A 128 0.51 -1.21 16.24
N SER A 129 0.89 -0.04 15.75
CA SER A 129 0.90 1.20 16.55
C SER A 129 -0.51 1.69 16.98
N ARG A 130 -1.56 1.26 16.28
CA ARG A 130 -2.96 1.62 16.59
C ARG A 130 -3.65 0.67 17.57
N PHE A 131 -3.18 -0.58 17.69
CA PHE A 131 -3.84 -1.61 18.49
C PHE A 131 -2.95 -2.23 19.57
N PHE A 132 -1.63 -1.99 19.55
CA PHE A 132 -0.69 -2.56 20.50
C PHE A 132 -0.26 -1.49 21.53
N GLU A 133 -0.93 -1.46 22.67
CA GLU A 133 -0.42 -0.76 23.85
C GLU A 133 0.75 -1.57 24.42
N GLY A 134 1.96 -1.01 24.36
CA GLY A 134 3.16 -1.66 24.93
C GLY A 134 3.00 -1.85 26.44
N GLY A 135 3.13 -3.08 26.93
CA GLY A 135 3.09 -3.35 28.38
C GLY A 135 2.43 -4.66 28.84
N GLY A 136 2.38 -5.72 28.03
CA GLY A 136 1.87 -7.03 28.47
C GLY A 136 2.89 -7.83 29.27
N ARG A 137 2.49 -8.47 30.38
CA ARG A 137 3.33 -9.49 31.03
C ARG A 137 3.30 -10.77 30.18
N PRO A 138 4.45 -11.31 29.74
CA PRO A 138 4.47 -12.57 29.01
C PRO A 138 3.89 -13.67 29.90
N TYR A 139 2.87 -14.35 29.40
CA TYR A 139 2.25 -15.47 30.10
C TYR A 139 3.28 -16.58 30.30
N ARG A 140 3.65 -16.85 31.55
CA ARG A 140 4.53 -17.96 31.92
C ARG A 140 3.65 -19.09 32.44
N PRO A 141 3.37 -20.15 31.65
CA PRO A 141 2.55 -21.26 32.11
C PRO A 141 3.18 -21.89 33.35
N PHE A 142 2.34 -22.37 34.27
CA PHE A 142 2.78 -23.06 35.48
C PHE A 142 3.34 -24.43 35.10
N SER A 143 4.63 -24.48 34.77
CA SER A 143 5.36 -25.73 34.50
C SER A 143 6.04 -26.22 35.77
N LYS A 144 5.84 -27.49 36.13
CA LYS A 144 6.62 -28.15 37.17
C LYS A 144 8.07 -28.26 36.68
N THR A 145 8.95 -27.41 37.21
CA THR A 145 10.40 -27.53 37.00
C THR A 145 10.94 -28.60 37.95
N THR A 146 10.66 -29.86 37.65
CA THR A 146 11.23 -31.00 38.39
C THR A 146 12.60 -31.33 37.81
N LYS A 147 13.66 -30.80 38.43
CA LYS A 147 15.06 -31.08 38.03
C LYS A 147 15.55 -32.44 38.56
N PHE A 148 14.97 -32.96 39.64
CA PHE A 148 15.21 -34.31 40.15
C PHE A 148 13.91 -34.85 40.76
N ILE A 149 13.39 -35.95 40.21
CA ILE A 149 12.32 -36.73 40.83
C ILE A 149 12.98 -38.00 41.33
N GLU A 150 13.26 -38.08 42.62
CA GLU A 150 13.65 -39.33 43.25
C GLU A 150 12.37 -40.13 43.50
N VAL A 151 12.06 -41.03 42.59
CA VAL A 151 10.95 -41.98 42.75
C VAL A 151 11.40 -43.01 43.77
N LYS A 152 11.01 -42.83 45.03
CA LYS A 152 11.09 -43.93 46.00
C LYS A 152 10.03 -44.96 45.64
N GLU A 153 10.47 -46.02 44.98
CA GLU A 153 9.73 -47.26 44.82
C GLU A 153 9.42 -47.79 46.23
N LYS A 154 8.15 -47.81 46.59
CA LYS A 154 7.69 -48.59 47.74
C LYS A 154 7.70 -50.04 47.29
N GLU A 155 8.74 -50.77 47.68
CA GLU A 155 8.67 -52.23 47.76
C GLU A 155 7.50 -52.63 48.68
N ALA A 156 6.86 -53.74 48.31
CA ALA A 156 5.59 -54.27 48.79
C ALA A 156 5.48 -54.44 50.32
#